data_AF-A0A531KI98-F1
#
_entry.id   AF-A0A531KI98-F1
#
_cell.length_a   1.000
_cell.length_b   1.000
_cell.length_c   1.000
_cell.angle_alpha   90.00
_cell.angle_beta   90.00
_cell.angle_gamma   90.00
#
_symmetry.space_group_name_H-M   'P 1'
#
loop_
_entity.id
_entity.type
_entity.pdbx_description
1 polymer ?
#
loop_
_entity_poly.entity_id
_entity_poly.type
_entity_poly.pdbx_seq_one_letter_code
_entity_poly.pdbx_strand_id
1 'polypeptide(L)' 'MKLTWYGHSAFRVETAEAKILIDPYLIGNPSWTGGWEEPAEGVTHVLLTHG' A
#
# COMPACT_ATOMS: atom_id res chain seq x y z
N MET A 1 10.94 11.43 0.56
CA MET A 1 9.60 10.91 0.88
C MET A 1 8.86 10.71 -0.43
N LYS A 2 8.24 9.55 -0.63
CA LYS A 2 7.44 9.20 -1.82
C LYS A 2 6.10 8.62 -1.36
N LEU A 3 5.02 9.02 -2.02
CA LEU A 3 3.67 8.50 -1.76
C LEU A 3 3.15 7.89 -3.06
N THR A 4 2.70 6.64 -2.99
CA THR A 4 2.01 5.95 -4.09
C THR A 4 0.58 5.65 -3.66
N TRP A 5 -0.38 5.90 -4.54
CA TRP A 5 -1.78 5.55 -4.34
C TRP A 5 -2.16 4.35 -5.21
N TYR A 6 -2.82 3.37 -4.62
CA TYR A 6 -3.27 2.15 -5.30
C TYR A 6 -4.80 2.07 -5.39
N GLY A 7 -5.55 3.14 -5.09
CA GLY A 7 -7.01 3.10 -5.08
C GLY A 7 -7.62 3.04 -3.69
N HIS A 8 -8.86 3.53 -3.54
CA HIS A 8 -9.55 3.62 -2.25
C HIS A 8 -8.64 4.26 -1.18
N SER A 9 -8.48 3.60 -0.04
CA SER A 9 -7.57 3.98 1.05
C SER A 9 -6.20 3.29 0.98
N ALA A 10 -5.90 2.54 -0.10
CA ALA A 10 -4.64 1.83 -0.25
C ALA A 10 -3.52 2.80 -0.66
N PHE A 11 -2.60 3.06 0.25
CA PHE A 11 -1.45 3.93 0.02
C PHE A 11 -0.15 3.24 0.43
N ARG A 12 0.92 3.54 -0.29
CA ARG A 12 2.29 3.25 0.14
C ARG A 12 3.05 4.53 0.38
N VAL A 13 3.59 4.67 1.59
CA VAL A 13 4.46 5.78 2.00
C VAL A 13 5.88 5.26 2.13
N GLU A 14 6.80 5.82 1.36
CA GLU A 14 8.22 5.52 1.44
C GLU A 14 8.97 6.72 2.02
N THR A 15 9.66 6.48 3.12
CA THR A 15 10.55 7.43 3.80
C THR A 15 11.98 6.91 3.74
N ALA A 16 12.95 7.60 4.36
CA ALA A 16 14.33 7.14 4.38
C ALA A 16 14.50 5.78 5.11
N GLU A 17 13.67 5.51 6.11
CA GLU A 17 13.84 4.37 7.02
C GLU A 17 12.69 3.35 6.92
N ALA A 18 11.53 3.75 6.39
CA ALA A 18 10.34 2.92 6.39
C ALA A 18 9.61 2.93 5.05
N LYS A 19 9.05 1.77 4.70
CA LYS A 19 8.11 1.56 3.60
C LYS A 19 6.82 1.04 4.20
N ILE A 20 5.81 1.90 4.25
CA ILE A 20 4.57 1.66 4.98
C ILE A 20 3.44 1.44 3.98
N LEU A 21 2.72 0.34 4.10
CA LEU A 21 1.52 0.05 3.31
C LEU A 21 0.28 0.25 4.20
N ILE A 22 -0.62 1.15 3.80
CA ILE A 22 -1.82 1.54 4.54
C ILE A 22 -3.03 0.93 3.83
N ASP A 23 -3.92 0.29 4.58
CA ASP A 23 -5.18 -0.32 4.13
C ASP A 23 -5.06 -1.03 2.77
N PRO A 24 -4.33 -2.16 2.67
CA PRO A 24 -3.99 -2.80 1.40
C PRO A 24 -5.16 -3.54 0.74
N TYR A 25 -6.25 -2.83 0.45
CA TYR A 25 -7.33 -3.31 -0.40
C TYR A 25 -6.86 -3.31 -1.87
N LEU A 26 -6.16 -4.37 -2.25
CA LEU A 26 -5.52 -4.52 -3.57
C LEU A 26 -6.32 -5.46 -4.48
N ILE A 27 -6.80 -6.58 -3.94
CA ILE A 27 -7.62 -7.53 -4.70
C ILE A 27 -9.08 -7.05 -4.74
N GLY A 28 -9.65 -6.92 -5.94
CA GLY A 28 -11.01 -6.41 -6.14
C GLY A 28 -11.11 -4.88 -6.14
N ASN A 29 -9.99 -4.17 -6.04
CA ASN A 29 -9.93 -2.72 -6.13
C ASN A 29 -10.01 -2.26 -7.60
N PRO A 30 -11.03 -1.50 -8.02
CA PRO A 30 -11.19 -1.10 -9.42
C PRO A 30 -10.07 -0.21 -9.97
N SER A 31 -9.31 0.45 -9.09
CA SER A 31 -8.20 1.32 -9.46
C SER A 31 -6.85 0.61 -9.48
N TRP A 32 -6.79 -0.67 -9.09
CA TRP A 32 -5.57 -1.48 -9.11
C TRP A 32 -5.83 -2.84 -9.75
N THR A 33 -5.15 -3.10 -10.86
CA THR A 33 -5.30 -4.35 -11.63
C THR A 33 -4.17 -5.34 -11.38
N GLY A 34 -3.19 -4.98 -10.56
CA GLY A 34 -2.06 -5.84 -10.19
C GLY A 34 -2.35 -6.76 -9.00
N GLY A 35 -1.37 -7.60 -8.68
CA GLY A 35 -1.36 -8.38 -7.45
C GLY A 35 -0.88 -7.58 -6.23
N TRP A 36 -0.68 -8.26 -5.10
CA TRP A 36 -0.18 -7.64 -3.87
C TRP A 36 1.35 -7.57 -3.82
N GLU A 37 2.03 -8.30 -4.70
CA GLU A 37 3.47 -8.54 -4.69
C GLU A 37 4.27 -7.23 -4.88
N GLU A 38 3.90 -6.40 -5.86
CA GLU A 38 4.56 -5.11 -6.10
C GLU A 38 4.34 -4.13 -4.93
N PRO A 39 3.09 -3.85 -4.48
CA PRO A 39 2.87 -2.99 -3.32
C PRO A 39 3.58 -3.46 -2.06
N ALA A 40 3.70 -4.77 -1.85
CA ALA A 40 4.33 -5.37 -0.68
C ALA A 40 5.87 -5.38 -0.73
N GLU A 41 6.49 -5.10 -1.89
CA GLU A 41 7.93 -5.27 -2.05
C GLU A 41 8.74 -4.36 -1.10
N GLY A 42 9.44 -5.01 -0.17
CA GLY A 42 10.27 -4.34 0.84
C GLY A 42 9.46 -3.52 1.85
N VAL A 43 8.14 -3.71 1.93
CA VAL A 43 7.30 -3.09 2.97
C VAL A 43 7.80 -3.53 4.34
N THR A 44 8.00 -2.56 5.23
CA THR A 44 8.47 -2.78 6.59
C THR A 44 7.33 -2.74 7.61
N HIS A 45 6.22 -2.06 7.28
CA HIS A 45 5.07 -1.91 8.17
C HIS A 45 3.76 -1.96 7.37
N VAL A 46 2.72 -2.54 7.97
CA VAL A 46 1.34 -2.47 7.48
C VAL A 46 0.49 -1.77 8.53
N LEU A 47 -0.25 -0.74 8.11
CA LEU A 47 -1.22 -0.04 8.97
C LEU A 47 -2.63 -0.36 8.48
N LEU A 48 -3.48 -0.80 9.40
CA LEU A 48 -4.91 -0.96 9.19
C LEU A 48 -5.63 0.11 9.99
N THR A 49 -6.38 0.96 9.31
CA THR A 49 -7.12 2.03 9.97
C THR A 49 -8.34 1.49 10.72
N HIS A 50 -8.96 0.44 10.18
CA HIS A 50 -10.10 -0.30 10.74
C HIS A 50 -10.23 -1.68 10.06
N GLY A 51 -11.28 -2.43 10.39
CA GLY A 51 -11.65 -3.71 9.77
C GLY A 51 -13.15 -3.93 9.80
#